data_AF-A0A830E5F2-F1
#
_entry.id   AF-A0A830E5F2-F1
#
_cell.length_a   1.000
_cell.length_b   1.000
_cell.length_c   1.000
_cell.angle_alpha   90.00
_cell.angle_beta   90.00
_cell.angle_gamma   90.00
#
_symmetry.space_group_name_H-M   'P 1'
#
loop_
_entity.id
_entity.type
_entity.pdbx_description
1 polymer ?
#
loop_
_entity_poly.entity_id
_entity_poly.type
_entity_poly.pdbx_seq_one_letter_code
_entity_poly.pdbx_strand_id
1 'polypeptide(L)'
;MLKDHGFEVIYVNPINRLTFAEVSIDRLREEFFRLIKEAIAQSALARVAWIAYNVAYELIKATRGKIAVIVDDAFQVIGVKESALYVKALLNLIEYPPEHYERIVTIAATSEGVSLREIGRHRWTWSTPMWNMAREGFRQLYDQIPGEKPPFEEVWRITGGNPAMLEGLYRMGWSAERVLREIIARKNLHTFTSSLGPGDREVLVRALEDPDALMSREGIPLMNRLIELNLIINVPPWRDEYLWVDQPPPEKDEELGIGKYVAWQSPLHREAVRRALGMPG
;
A
#
# COMPACT_ATOMS: atom_id res chain seq x y z
N MET A 1 -21.80 4.87 2.50
CA MET A 1 -21.09 4.16 1.41
C MET A 1 -21.45 4.80 0.07
N LEU A 2 -20.63 4.69 -0.99
CA LEU A 2 -20.91 5.34 -2.30
C LEU A 2 -22.27 4.95 -2.89
N LYS A 3 -22.72 3.72 -2.67
CA LYS A 3 -24.07 3.24 -3.01
C LYS A 3 -25.19 4.10 -2.41
N ASP A 4 -25.02 4.56 -1.16
CA ASP A 4 -26.04 5.36 -0.45
C ASP A 4 -26.17 6.76 -1.06
N HIS A 5 -25.22 7.15 -1.92
CA HIS A 5 -25.24 8.37 -2.73
C HIS A 5 -25.68 8.13 -4.19
N GLY A 6 -26.15 6.92 -4.50
CA GLY A 6 -26.70 6.52 -5.80
C GLY A 6 -25.64 6.14 -6.84
N PHE A 7 -24.43 5.76 -6.43
CA PHE A 7 -23.41 5.25 -7.35
C PHE A 7 -23.65 3.78 -7.67
N GLU A 8 -23.49 3.42 -8.94
CA GLU A 8 -23.22 2.05 -9.36
C GLU A 8 -21.74 1.74 -9.08
N VAL A 9 -21.48 0.70 -8.29
CA VAL A 9 -20.15 0.43 -7.73
C VAL A 9 -19.60 -0.86 -8.30
N ILE A 10 -18.41 -0.79 -8.90
CA ILE A 10 -17.59 -1.94 -9.27
C ILE A 10 -16.36 -1.93 -8.37
N TYR A 11 -16.14 -3.02 -7.63
CA TYR A 11 -14.96 -3.25 -6.82
C TYR A 11 -14.27 -4.56 -7.23
N VAL A 12 -12.95 -4.49 -7.37
CA VAL A 12 -12.10 -5.67 -7.60
C VAL A 12 -10.85 -5.64 -6.73
N ASN A 13 -10.55 -6.77 -6.09
CA ASN A 13 -9.27 -7.07 -5.50
C ASN A 13 -8.76 -8.41 -6.07
N PRO A 14 -7.91 -8.38 -7.12
CA PRO A 14 -7.46 -9.58 -7.80
C PRO A 14 -6.67 -10.55 -6.91
N ILE A 15 -5.83 -10.05 -6.01
CA ILE A 15 -4.99 -10.88 -5.14
C ILE A 15 -5.84 -11.68 -4.17
N ASN A 16 -6.80 -11.02 -3.52
CA ASN A 16 -7.70 -11.66 -2.56
C ASN A 16 -8.85 -12.40 -3.24
N ARG A 17 -8.95 -12.33 -4.58
CA ARG A 17 -10.05 -12.90 -5.38
C ARG A 17 -11.41 -12.40 -4.92
N LEU A 18 -11.46 -11.17 -4.42
CA LEU A 18 -12.68 -10.52 -3.95
C LEU A 18 -13.19 -9.59 -5.04
N THR A 19 -14.46 -9.71 -5.38
CA THR A 19 -15.13 -8.80 -6.30
C THR A 19 -16.51 -8.47 -5.78
N PHE A 20 -16.94 -7.25 -6.07
CA PHE A 20 -18.26 -6.76 -5.70
C PHE A 20 -18.78 -5.86 -6.82
N ALA A 21 -20.05 -6.01 -7.16
CA ALA A 21 -20.70 -5.20 -8.18
C ALA A 21 -22.14 -4.90 -7.75
N GLU A 22 -22.40 -3.62 -7.44
CA GLU A 22 -23.74 -3.09 -7.20
C GLU A 22 -24.12 -2.25 -8.42
N VAL A 23 -24.78 -2.91 -9.35
CA VAL A 23 -25.03 -2.43 -10.72
C VAL A 23 -26.51 -2.62 -11.03
N SER A 24 -27.13 -1.62 -11.66
CA SER A 24 -28.58 -1.58 -11.93
C SER A 24 -28.99 -2.54 -13.05
N ILE A 25 -28.05 -2.89 -13.93
CA ILE A 25 -28.28 -3.74 -15.10
C ILE A 25 -27.86 -5.18 -14.79
N ASP A 26 -28.83 -6.03 -14.51
CA ASP A 26 -28.61 -7.43 -14.12
C ASP A 26 -27.73 -8.21 -15.11
N ARG A 27 -27.95 -8.04 -16.42
CA ARG A 27 -27.16 -8.71 -17.46
C ARG A 27 -25.68 -8.34 -17.38
N LEU A 28 -25.35 -7.06 -17.16
CA LEU A 28 -23.96 -6.62 -17.03
C LEU A 28 -23.33 -7.12 -15.74
N ARG A 29 -24.10 -7.15 -14.64
CA ARG A 29 -23.66 -7.74 -13.37
C ARG A 29 -23.37 -9.23 -13.49
N GLU A 30 -24.24 -9.99 -14.14
CA GLU A 30 -24.05 -11.43 -14.38
C GLU A 30 -22.84 -11.70 -15.27
N GLU A 31 -22.68 -10.92 -16.34
CA GLU A 31 -21.54 -11.01 -17.24
C GLU A 31 -20.22 -10.68 -16.53
N PHE A 32 -20.21 -9.65 -15.68
CA PHE A 32 -19.07 -9.33 -14.83
C PHE A 32 -18.65 -10.54 -14.00
N PHE A 33 -19.55 -11.11 -13.20
CA PHE A 33 -19.21 -12.26 -12.35
C PHE A 33 -18.80 -13.50 -13.14
N ARG A 34 -19.38 -13.72 -14.33
CA ARG A 34 -18.97 -14.81 -15.24
C ARG A 34 -17.52 -14.63 -15.69
N LEU A 35 -17.17 -13.46 -16.22
CA LEU A 35 -15.82 -13.16 -16.70
C LEU A 35 -14.78 -13.24 -15.57
N ILE A 36 -15.13 -12.79 -14.36
CA ILE A 36 -14.26 -12.89 -13.19
C ILE A 36 -14.00 -14.35 -12.81
N LYS A 37 -15.04 -15.19 -12.76
CA LYS A 37 -14.89 -16.64 -12.49
C LYS A 37 -14.00 -17.31 -13.52
N GLU A 38 -14.18 -17.00 -14.81
CA GLU A 38 -13.34 -17.50 -15.89
C GLU A 38 -11.87 -17.07 -15.72
N ALA A 39 -11.63 -15.79 -15.42
CA ALA A 39 -10.28 -15.27 -15.19
C ALA A 39 -9.58 -15.97 -14.00
N ILE A 40 -10.29 -16.18 -12.89
CA ILE A 40 -9.76 -16.88 -11.72
C ILE A 40 -9.48 -18.35 -12.04
N ALA A 41 -10.38 -19.04 -12.74
CA ALA A 41 -10.20 -20.44 -13.14
C ALA A 41 -9.00 -20.65 -14.08
N GLN A 42 -8.69 -19.64 -14.90
CA GLN A 42 -7.54 -19.64 -15.81
C GLN A 42 -6.25 -19.09 -15.18
N SER A 43 -6.23 -18.81 -13.87
CA SER A 43 -5.09 -18.16 -13.19
C SER A 43 -4.67 -16.83 -13.83
N ALA A 44 -5.61 -16.13 -14.45
CA ALA A 44 -5.39 -14.91 -15.20
C ALA A 44 -5.78 -13.66 -14.40
N LEU A 45 -5.26 -13.54 -13.17
CA LEU A 45 -5.64 -12.49 -12.22
C LEU A 45 -5.46 -11.07 -12.77
N ALA A 46 -4.45 -10.85 -13.63
CA ALA A 46 -4.26 -9.57 -14.31
C ALA A 46 -5.50 -9.10 -15.10
N ARG A 47 -6.31 -10.03 -15.63
CA ARG A 47 -7.50 -9.71 -16.41
C ARG A 47 -8.64 -9.15 -15.55
N VAL A 48 -8.66 -9.44 -14.25
CA VAL A 48 -9.72 -9.02 -13.31
C VAL A 48 -9.86 -7.48 -13.30
N ALA A 49 -8.74 -6.76 -13.28
CA ALA A 49 -8.74 -5.29 -13.31
C ALA A 49 -9.30 -4.74 -14.65
N TRP A 50 -8.93 -5.34 -15.77
CA TRP A 50 -9.44 -4.95 -17.09
C TRP A 50 -10.91 -5.29 -17.30
N ILE A 51 -11.40 -6.38 -16.70
CA ILE A 51 -12.82 -6.72 -16.68
C ILE A 51 -13.63 -5.61 -15.97
N ALA A 52 -13.14 -5.11 -14.82
CA ALA A 52 -13.79 -4.00 -14.13
C ALA A 52 -13.86 -2.73 -15.00
N TYR A 53 -12.78 -2.39 -15.70
CA TYR A 53 -12.75 -1.29 -16.66
C TYR A 53 -13.80 -1.48 -17.78
N ASN A 54 -13.86 -2.66 -18.39
CA ASN A 54 -14.78 -2.94 -19.50
C ASN A 54 -16.25 -2.86 -19.06
N VAL A 55 -16.58 -3.37 -17.87
CA VAL A 55 -17.95 -3.29 -17.35
C VAL A 55 -18.31 -1.85 -17.00
N ALA A 56 -17.39 -1.07 -16.42
CA ALA A 56 -17.61 0.35 -16.19
C ALA A 56 -17.87 1.11 -17.51
N TYR A 57 -17.10 0.80 -18.56
CA TYR A 57 -17.28 1.37 -19.90
C TYR A 57 -18.70 1.11 -20.46
N GLU A 58 -19.19 -0.13 -20.36
CA GLU A 58 -20.55 -0.46 -20.80
C GLU A 58 -21.64 0.14 -19.90
N LEU A 59 -21.38 0.28 -18.60
CA LEU A 59 -22.31 0.96 -17.69
C LEU A 59 -22.47 2.45 -18.02
N ILE A 60 -21.38 3.15 -18.33
CA ILE A 60 -21.45 4.56 -18.76
C ILE A 60 -22.39 4.70 -19.96
N LYS A 61 -22.27 3.81 -20.95
CA LYS A 61 -23.12 3.80 -22.15
C LYS A 61 -24.59 3.57 -21.84
N ALA A 62 -24.87 2.68 -20.89
CA ALA A 62 -26.22 2.22 -20.64
C ALA A 62 -27.00 3.12 -19.67
N THR A 63 -26.35 3.66 -18.63
CA THR A 63 -27.06 4.32 -17.52
C THR A 63 -26.92 5.83 -17.55
N ARG A 64 -25.78 6.34 -18.04
CA ARG A 64 -25.42 7.76 -17.96
C ARG A 64 -25.50 8.33 -16.54
N GLY A 65 -25.41 7.47 -15.52
CA GLY A 65 -25.64 7.77 -14.12
C GLY A 65 -24.35 8.05 -13.34
N LYS A 66 -24.35 7.74 -12.04
CA LYS A 66 -23.19 7.87 -11.16
C LYS A 66 -22.43 6.55 -11.08
N ILE A 67 -21.12 6.56 -11.34
CA ILE A 67 -20.32 5.32 -11.44
C ILE A 67 -19.07 5.41 -10.56
N ALA A 68 -18.79 4.35 -9.81
CA ALA A 68 -17.61 4.21 -8.97
C ALA A 68 -16.84 2.96 -9.37
N VAL A 69 -15.56 3.12 -9.73
CA VAL A 69 -14.66 2.00 -10.02
C VAL A 69 -13.57 1.98 -8.97
N ILE A 70 -13.55 0.93 -8.15
CA ILE A 70 -12.59 0.76 -7.06
C ILE A 70 -11.73 -0.46 -7.36
N VAL A 71 -10.43 -0.25 -7.41
CA VAL A 71 -9.45 -1.28 -7.74
C VAL A 71 -8.45 -1.34 -6.61
N ASP A 72 -8.31 -2.50 -6.01
CA ASP A 72 -7.54 -2.69 -4.79
C ASP A 72 -6.51 -3.80 -5.00
N ASP A 73 -5.25 -3.55 -4.65
CA ASP A 73 -4.13 -4.48 -4.80
C ASP A 73 -4.02 -5.15 -6.18
N ALA A 74 -4.31 -4.41 -7.26
CA ALA A 74 -4.22 -4.95 -8.62
C ALA A 74 -2.82 -4.86 -9.24
N PHE A 75 -1.95 -3.97 -8.73
CA PHE A 75 -0.71 -3.59 -9.43
C PHE A 75 0.33 -4.71 -9.46
N GLN A 76 0.41 -5.51 -8.40
CA GLN A 76 1.26 -6.71 -8.34
C GLN A 76 0.93 -7.72 -9.45
N VAL A 77 -0.36 -7.93 -9.73
CA VAL A 77 -0.78 -8.95 -10.70
C VAL A 77 -0.73 -8.46 -12.14
N ILE A 78 -0.90 -7.15 -12.38
CA ILE A 78 -0.82 -6.58 -13.74
C ILE A 78 0.63 -6.24 -14.14
N GLY A 79 1.50 -5.94 -13.17
CA GLY A 79 2.88 -5.51 -13.39
C GLY A 79 3.06 -4.00 -13.29
N VAL A 80 4.28 -3.57 -12.92
CA VAL A 80 4.62 -2.16 -12.65
C VAL A 80 4.37 -1.27 -13.88
N LYS A 81 4.82 -1.68 -15.07
CA LYS A 81 4.67 -0.88 -16.29
C LYS A 81 3.20 -0.80 -16.72
N GLU A 82 2.50 -1.92 -16.64
CA GLU A 82 1.08 -2.04 -16.97
C GLU A 82 0.19 -1.28 -15.99
N SER A 83 0.65 -1.06 -14.75
CA SER A 83 -0.08 -0.26 -13.75
C SER A 83 -0.29 1.19 -14.22
N ALA A 84 0.72 1.85 -14.78
CA ALA A 84 0.56 3.20 -15.33
C ALA A 84 -0.42 3.22 -16.52
N LEU A 85 -0.39 2.21 -17.39
CA LEU A 85 -1.36 2.09 -18.49
C LEU A 85 -2.79 1.92 -17.96
N TYR A 86 -2.96 1.11 -16.92
CA TYR A 86 -4.25 0.87 -16.31
C TYR A 86 -4.82 2.12 -15.63
N VAL A 87 -4.02 2.86 -14.86
CA VAL A 87 -4.48 4.13 -14.26
C VAL A 87 -4.82 5.14 -15.37
N LYS A 88 -4.06 5.18 -16.49
CA LYS A 88 -4.42 6.03 -17.63
C LYS A 88 -5.74 5.60 -18.27
N ALA A 89 -6.02 4.29 -18.36
CA ALA A 89 -7.30 3.79 -18.83
C ALA A 89 -8.44 4.25 -17.91
N LEU A 90 -8.31 4.10 -16.58
CA LEU A 90 -9.30 4.60 -15.62
C LEU A 90 -9.54 6.10 -15.75
N LEU A 91 -8.49 6.89 -15.95
CA LEU A 91 -8.62 8.34 -16.22
C LEU A 91 -9.37 8.60 -17.52
N ASN A 92 -9.15 7.80 -18.57
CA ASN A 92 -9.86 7.97 -19.84
C ASN A 92 -11.37 7.70 -19.70
N LEU A 93 -11.83 6.89 -18.73
CA LEU A 93 -13.27 6.81 -18.43
C LEU A 93 -13.84 8.15 -17.95
N ILE A 94 -13.01 9.02 -17.39
CA ILE A 94 -13.40 10.34 -16.89
C ILE A 94 -13.26 11.40 -17.98
N GLU A 95 -12.09 11.46 -18.63
CA GLU A 95 -11.75 12.50 -19.63
C GLU A 95 -12.39 12.25 -21.01
N TYR A 96 -12.51 10.98 -21.40
CA TYR A 96 -12.97 10.55 -22.71
C TYR A 96 -13.98 9.40 -22.59
N PRO A 97 -15.08 9.59 -21.84
CA PRO A 97 -16.06 8.54 -21.63
C PRO A 97 -16.71 8.11 -22.95
N PRO A 98 -17.19 6.86 -23.04
CA PRO A 98 -17.93 6.41 -24.22
C PRO A 98 -19.26 7.11 -24.43
N GLU A 99 -19.84 7.68 -23.38
CA GLU A 99 -21.12 8.38 -23.37
C GLU A 99 -21.15 9.38 -22.21
N HIS A 100 -22.17 10.26 -22.19
CA HIS A 100 -22.39 11.15 -21.05
C HIS A 100 -22.64 10.36 -19.74
N TYR A 101 -22.11 10.83 -18.61
CA TYR A 101 -22.39 10.32 -17.27
C TYR A 101 -22.78 11.46 -16.32
N GLU A 102 -23.45 11.17 -15.21
CA GLU A 102 -23.76 12.18 -14.18
C GLU A 102 -22.53 12.51 -13.33
N ARG A 103 -21.90 11.48 -12.75
CA ARG A 103 -20.65 11.58 -11.99
C ARG A 103 -19.84 10.29 -12.10
N ILE A 104 -18.52 10.40 -12.13
CA ILE A 104 -17.65 9.23 -12.07
C ILE A 104 -16.55 9.44 -11.05
N VAL A 105 -16.21 8.37 -10.32
CA VAL A 105 -15.03 8.32 -9.45
C VAL A 105 -14.28 7.02 -9.71
N THR A 106 -12.97 7.11 -9.84
CA THR A 106 -12.09 5.95 -9.92
C THR A 106 -11.09 6.02 -8.78
N ILE A 107 -10.89 4.90 -8.08
CA ILE A 107 -9.93 4.78 -6.97
C ILE A 107 -9.10 3.53 -7.23
N ALA A 108 -7.78 3.68 -7.28
CA ALA A 108 -6.85 2.57 -7.36
C ALA A 108 -5.92 2.60 -6.14
N ALA A 109 -5.96 1.55 -5.33
CA ALA A 109 -5.10 1.37 -4.16
C ALA A 109 -3.97 0.39 -4.47
N THR A 110 -2.79 0.65 -3.93
CA THR A 110 -1.62 -0.22 -4.04
C THR A 110 -0.82 -0.24 -2.75
N SER A 111 -0.35 -1.42 -2.37
CA SER A 111 0.55 -1.63 -1.23
C SER A 111 2.04 -1.51 -1.60
N GLU A 112 2.40 -1.10 -2.82
CA GLU A 112 3.78 -1.15 -3.34
C GLU A 112 4.40 0.23 -3.58
N GLY A 113 5.61 0.44 -3.06
CA GLY A 113 6.40 1.64 -3.34
C GLY A 113 6.94 1.72 -4.78
N VAL A 114 7.10 0.58 -5.47
CA VAL A 114 7.64 0.52 -6.84
C VAL A 114 6.61 1.04 -7.86
N SER A 115 5.37 0.58 -7.76
CA SER A 115 4.27 1.02 -8.61
C SER A 115 3.95 2.51 -8.40
N LEU A 116 4.06 3.03 -7.17
CA LEU A 116 3.91 4.46 -6.88
C LEU A 116 4.89 5.33 -7.68
N ARG A 117 6.16 4.91 -7.81
CA ARG A 117 7.16 5.66 -8.57
C ARG A 117 6.81 5.73 -10.07
N GLU A 118 6.36 4.62 -10.62
CA GLU A 118 6.00 4.53 -12.04
C GLU A 118 4.74 5.33 -12.36
N ILE A 119 3.77 5.37 -11.45
CA ILE A 119 2.52 6.11 -11.63
C ILE A 119 2.73 7.61 -11.35
N GLY A 120 3.39 7.95 -10.25
CA GLY A 120 3.54 9.32 -9.75
C GLY A 120 4.42 10.23 -10.63
N ARG A 121 5.20 9.68 -11.57
CA ARG A 121 5.94 10.49 -12.57
C ARG A 121 5.03 11.16 -13.62
N HIS A 122 3.75 10.79 -13.64
CA HIS A 122 2.77 11.31 -14.59
C HIS A 122 1.92 12.42 -14.00
N ARG A 123 1.77 13.54 -14.74
CA ARG A 123 1.01 14.73 -14.32
C ARG A 123 -0.50 14.52 -14.23
N TRP A 124 -1.00 13.40 -14.74
CA TRP A 124 -2.42 13.10 -14.83
C TRP A 124 -2.90 12.21 -13.68
N THR A 125 -2.04 11.94 -12.69
CA THR A 125 -2.36 11.15 -11.51
C THR A 125 -2.37 12.04 -10.28
N TRP A 126 -3.40 11.87 -9.44
CA TRP A 126 -3.40 12.39 -8.08
C TRP A 126 -3.13 11.21 -7.15
N SER A 127 -1.93 11.13 -6.59
CA SER A 127 -1.53 10.06 -5.68
C SER A 127 -1.51 10.59 -4.26
N THR A 128 -2.31 9.99 -3.39
CA THR A 128 -2.38 10.36 -1.97
C THR A 128 -1.80 9.20 -1.15
N PRO A 129 -0.61 9.34 -0.54
CA PRO A 129 -0.06 8.31 0.33
C PRO A 129 -0.94 8.05 1.56
N MET A 130 -0.85 6.81 2.05
CA MET A 130 -1.32 6.42 3.36
C MET A 130 -0.11 6.07 4.23
N TRP A 131 -0.20 6.40 5.52
CA TRP A 131 0.82 6.03 6.50
C TRP A 131 0.26 5.10 7.58
N ASN A 132 1.11 4.69 8.50
CA ASN A 132 0.72 4.09 9.77
C ASN A 132 -0.34 4.95 10.48
N MET A 133 -1.18 4.28 11.26
CA MET A 133 -2.28 4.95 11.97
C MET A 133 -1.73 5.99 12.96
N ALA A 134 -2.43 7.11 13.05
CA ALA A 134 -2.25 8.07 14.14
C ALA A 134 -2.37 7.38 15.51
N ARG A 135 -1.70 7.92 16.52
CA ARG A 135 -1.60 7.30 17.85
C ARG A 135 -2.96 7.02 18.47
N GLU A 136 -3.90 7.95 18.33
CA GLU A 136 -5.27 7.85 18.84
C GLU A 136 -6.07 6.79 18.10
N GLY A 137 -6.01 6.76 16.76
CA GLY A 137 -6.65 5.72 15.95
C GLY A 137 -6.06 4.33 16.23
N PHE A 138 -4.75 4.24 16.38
CA PHE A 138 -4.06 3.01 16.75
C PHE A 138 -4.44 2.55 18.16
N ARG A 139 -4.63 3.47 19.11
CA ARG A 139 -5.14 3.16 20.46
C ARG A 139 -6.55 2.58 20.41
N GLN A 140 -7.45 3.18 19.62
CA GLN A 140 -8.81 2.66 19.44
C GLN A 140 -8.80 1.24 18.86
N LEU A 141 -7.90 0.94 17.90
CA LEU A 141 -7.73 -0.41 17.38
C LEU A 141 -7.17 -1.37 18.44
N TYR A 142 -6.12 -0.95 19.14
CA TYR A 142 -5.49 -1.74 20.20
C TYR A 142 -6.47 -2.07 21.34
N ASP A 143 -7.32 -1.14 21.74
CA ASP A 143 -8.28 -1.31 22.83
C ASP A 143 -9.36 -2.37 22.51
N GLN A 144 -9.69 -2.54 21.23
CA GLN A 144 -10.62 -3.57 20.75
C GLN A 144 -10.01 -5.00 20.76
N ILE A 145 -8.69 -5.14 20.87
CA ILE A 145 -8.04 -6.44 20.91
C ILE A 145 -8.34 -7.12 22.27
N PRO A 146 -8.95 -8.32 22.28
CA PRO A 146 -9.29 -9.03 23.49
C PRO A 146 -8.06 -9.72 24.13
N GLY A 147 -8.19 -10.07 25.41
CA GLY A 147 -7.17 -10.82 26.16
C GLY A 147 -6.10 -9.96 26.81
N GLU A 148 -5.17 -10.61 27.51
CA GLU A 148 -4.03 -9.94 28.12
C GLU A 148 -3.09 -9.39 27.05
N LYS A 149 -2.64 -8.15 27.25
CA LYS A 149 -1.82 -7.41 26.29
C LYS A 149 -0.79 -6.53 27.02
N PRO A 150 0.44 -6.36 26.48
CA PRO A 150 1.43 -5.44 27.02
C PRO A 150 0.91 -4.01 27.02
N PRO A 151 1.44 -3.11 27.86
CA PRO A 151 1.04 -1.70 27.87
C PRO A 151 1.07 -1.08 26.46
N PHE A 152 0.05 -0.27 26.15
CA PHE A 152 -0.09 0.39 24.84
C PHE A 152 1.20 1.11 24.40
N GLU A 153 1.88 1.79 25.34
CA GLU A 153 3.10 2.54 25.05
C GLU A 153 4.25 1.65 24.56
N GLU A 154 4.36 0.43 25.08
CA GLU A 154 5.37 -0.53 24.61
C GLU A 154 5.08 -1.00 23.18
N VAL A 155 3.80 -1.25 22.89
CA VAL A 155 3.34 -1.68 21.56
C VAL A 155 3.48 -0.53 20.55
N TRP A 156 3.10 0.69 20.93
CA TRP A 156 3.26 1.89 20.10
C TRP A 156 4.73 2.09 19.71
N ARG A 157 5.64 2.04 20.68
CA ARG A 157 7.08 2.26 20.46
C ARG A 157 7.69 1.28 19.45
N ILE A 158 7.24 0.04 19.39
CA ILE A 158 7.80 -0.97 18.48
C ILE A 158 7.04 -1.08 17.15
N THR A 159 5.78 -0.65 17.10
CA THR A 159 4.96 -0.72 15.87
C THR A 159 4.91 0.59 15.10
N GLY A 160 5.09 1.74 15.77
CA GLY A 160 4.95 3.07 15.18
C GLY A 160 3.59 3.30 14.52
N GLY A 161 2.53 2.69 15.07
CA GLY A 161 1.18 2.77 14.53
C GLY A 161 0.87 1.82 13.37
N ASN A 162 1.79 0.92 13.00
CA ASN A 162 1.61 0.00 11.89
C ASN A 162 0.61 -1.13 12.25
N PRO A 163 -0.57 -1.22 11.61
CA PRO A 163 -1.60 -2.21 11.96
C PRO A 163 -1.17 -3.66 11.70
N ALA A 164 -0.38 -3.91 10.65
CA ALA A 164 0.11 -5.24 10.34
C ALA A 164 1.12 -5.74 11.38
N MET A 165 1.92 -4.84 11.96
CA MET A 165 2.80 -5.18 13.07
C MET A 165 2.03 -5.48 14.35
N LEU A 166 0.95 -4.74 14.63
CA LEU A 166 0.04 -5.03 15.73
C LEU A 166 -0.61 -6.41 15.59
N GLU A 167 -1.11 -6.74 14.40
CA GLU A 167 -1.65 -8.07 14.08
C GLU A 167 -0.59 -9.15 14.31
N GLY A 168 0.63 -8.92 13.82
CA GLY A 168 1.76 -9.83 14.00
C GLY A 168 2.08 -10.09 15.48
N LEU A 169 2.13 -9.04 16.29
CA LEU A 169 2.33 -9.15 17.74
C LEU A 169 1.22 -9.99 18.37
N TYR A 170 -0.05 -9.67 18.11
CA TYR A 170 -1.18 -10.39 18.67
C TYR A 170 -1.15 -11.88 18.31
N ARG A 171 -0.97 -12.21 17.03
CA ARG A 171 -0.89 -13.59 16.53
C ARG A 171 0.28 -14.39 17.08
N MET A 172 1.37 -13.71 17.45
CA MET A 172 2.58 -14.32 17.99
C MET A 172 2.63 -14.29 19.52
N GLY A 173 1.51 -14.02 20.20
CA GLY A 173 1.43 -13.97 21.65
C GLY A 173 2.25 -12.84 22.24
N TRP A 174 2.20 -11.66 21.60
CA TRP A 174 2.91 -10.43 21.96
C TRP A 174 4.45 -10.55 21.95
N SER A 175 5.00 -11.55 21.27
CA SER A 175 6.44 -11.74 21.15
C SER A 175 7.04 -10.92 20.01
N ALA A 176 7.63 -9.77 20.34
CA ALA A 176 8.39 -8.96 19.38
C ALA A 176 9.49 -9.77 18.68
N GLU A 177 10.15 -10.66 19.43
CA GLU A 177 11.19 -11.55 18.90
C GLU A 177 10.68 -12.46 17.77
N ARG A 178 9.48 -13.03 17.91
CA ARG A 178 8.88 -13.86 16.86
C ARG A 178 8.52 -13.04 15.63
N VAL A 179 8.01 -11.80 15.82
CA VAL A 179 7.73 -10.88 14.71
C VAL A 179 9.01 -10.48 13.98
N LEU A 180 10.10 -10.19 14.70
CA LEU A 180 11.41 -9.87 14.11
C LEU A 180 11.94 -11.02 13.25
N ARG A 181 11.88 -12.26 13.75
CA ARG A 181 12.28 -13.44 12.98
C ARG A 181 11.46 -13.62 11.71
N GLU A 182 10.15 -13.35 11.77
CA GLU A 182 9.27 -13.39 10.60
C GLU A 182 9.65 -12.32 9.57
N ILE A 183 9.94 -11.09 9.99
CA ILE A 183 10.38 -10.02 9.09
C ILE A 183 11.72 -10.41 8.43
N ILE A 184 12.70 -10.84 9.22
CA ILE A 184 14.02 -11.26 8.73
C ILE A 184 13.88 -12.35 7.65
N ALA A 185 13.05 -13.37 7.91
CA ALA A 185 12.83 -14.48 6.99
C ALA A 185 12.08 -14.03 5.72
N ARG A 186 10.94 -13.35 5.85
CA ARG A 186 10.11 -12.93 4.72
C ARG A 186 10.81 -11.96 3.79
N LYS A 187 11.63 -11.06 4.34
CA LYS A 187 12.39 -10.05 3.59
C LYS A 187 13.77 -10.55 3.16
N ASN A 188 14.09 -11.80 3.47
CA ASN A 188 15.39 -12.42 3.19
C ASN A 188 16.59 -11.56 3.63
N LEU A 189 16.51 -10.99 4.85
CA LEU A 189 17.44 -9.94 5.28
C LEU A 189 18.87 -10.43 5.40
N HIS A 190 19.10 -11.71 5.73
CA HIS A 190 20.46 -12.26 5.78
C HIS A 190 21.13 -12.25 4.40
N THR A 191 20.43 -12.69 3.35
CA THR A 191 20.97 -12.61 1.98
C THR A 191 21.15 -11.17 1.56
N PHE A 192 20.19 -10.30 1.87
CA PHE A 192 20.31 -8.87 1.57
C PHE A 192 21.55 -8.25 2.22
N THR A 193 21.73 -8.39 3.55
CA THR A 193 22.86 -7.80 4.27
C THR A 193 24.20 -8.41 3.87
N SER A 194 24.26 -9.72 3.59
CA SER A 194 25.48 -10.37 3.09
C SER A 194 25.87 -9.93 1.67
N SER A 195 24.93 -9.42 0.87
CA SER A 195 25.20 -8.90 -0.48
C SER A 195 25.73 -7.47 -0.50
N LEU A 196 25.76 -6.77 0.63
CA LEU A 196 26.18 -5.36 0.71
C LEU A 196 27.71 -5.24 0.71
N GLY A 197 28.21 -4.29 -0.08
CA GLY A 197 29.59 -3.85 0.03
C GLY A 197 29.84 -3.00 1.29
N PRO A 198 31.11 -2.72 1.65
CA PRO A 198 31.45 -1.93 2.83
C PRO A 198 30.77 -0.54 2.87
N GLY A 199 30.71 0.16 1.73
CA GLY A 199 30.07 1.47 1.64
C GLY A 199 28.55 1.42 1.85
N ASP A 200 27.86 0.47 1.21
CA ASP A 200 26.41 0.27 1.43
C ASP A 200 26.11 -0.07 2.89
N ARG A 201 26.97 -0.90 3.52
CA ARG A 201 26.82 -1.27 4.93
C ARG A 201 26.96 -0.05 5.85
N GLU A 202 27.95 0.81 5.59
CA GLU A 202 28.16 2.05 6.35
C GLU A 202 26.97 2.99 6.22
N VAL A 203 26.45 3.18 5.00
CA VAL A 203 25.24 3.97 4.77
C VAL A 203 24.03 3.36 5.49
N LEU A 204 23.85 2.04 5.41
CA LEU A 204 22.75 1.35 6.09
C LEU A 204 22.80 1.52 7.61
N VAL A 205 24.00 1.44 8.20
CA VAL A 205 24.20 1.66 9.65
C VAL A 205 23.80 3.08 10.03
N ARG A 206 24.18 4.10 9.25
CA ARG A 206 23.72 5.48 9.50
C ARG A 206 22.20 5.60 9.35
N ALA A 207 21.61 4.89 8.39
CA ALA A 207 20.16 4.88 8.16
C ALA A 207 19.34 4.22 9.28
N LEU A 208 19.97 3.37 10.11
CA LEU A 208 19.34 2.80 11.30
C LEU A 208 19.15 3.86 12.42
N GLU A 209 19.92 4.94 12.39
CA GLU A 209 19.77 6.05 13.34
C GLU A 209 18.94 7.18 12.71
N ASP A 210 19.31 7.62 11.51
CA ASP A 210 18.57 8.62 10.74
C ASP A 210 18.30 8.10 9.30
N PRO A 211 17.06 7.71 8.96
CA PRO A 211 16.77 7.16 7.64
C PRO A 211 17.07 8.13 6.49
N ASP A 212 17.14 9.44 6.73
CA ASP A 212 17.52 10.42 5.71
C ASP A 212 19.00 10.31 5.30
N ALA A 213 19.84 9.55 6.00
CA ALA A 213 21.19 9.21 5.55
C ALA A 213 21.21 8.52 4.16
N LEU A 214 20.09 7.91 3.77
CA LEU A 214 19.86 7.33 2.45
C LEU A 214 19.73 8.40 1.34
N MET A 215 19.44 9.66 1.69
CA MET A 215 19.33 10.79 0.76
C MET A 215 20.71 11.35 0.37
N SER A 216 21.61 10.45 0.01
CA SER A 216 22.96 10.73 -0.47
C SER A 216 23.19 10.06 -1.82
N ARG A 217 24.22 10.50 -2.56
CA ARG A 217 24.56 9.89 -3.86
C ARG A 217 24.83 8.40 -3.72
N GLU A 218 25.50 8.01 -2.64
CA GLU A 218 25.83 6.65 -2.28
C GLU A 218 24.62 5.89 -1.71
N GLY A 219 23.70 6.58 -1.03
CA GLY A 219 22.53 5.97 -0.39
C GLY A 219 21.34 5.71 -1.31
N ILE A 220 21.14 6.47 -2.39
CA ILE A 220 19.99 6.32 -3.30
C ILE A 220 19.87 4.89 -3.89
N PRO A 221 20.96 4.24 -4.38
CA PRO A 221 20.88 2.85 -4.84
C PRO A 221 20.41 1.88 -3.75
N LEU A 222 20.92 2.03 -2.52
CA LEU A 222 20.52 1.23 -1.37
C LEU A 222 19.06 1.50 -0.98
N MET A 223 18.63 2.76 -0.99
CA MET A 223 17.25 3.18 -0.73
C MET A 223 16.27 2.47 -1.66
N ASN A 224 16.59 2.38 -2.96
CA ASN A 224 15.74 1.68 -3.94
C ASN A 224 15.57 0.20 -3.57
N ARG A 225 16.66 -0.48 -3.18
CA ARG A 225 16.61 -1.89 -2.74
C ARG A 225 15.78 -2.06 -1.47
N LEU A 226 15.88 -1.14 -0.52
CA LEU A 226 15.08 -1.16 0.72
C LEU A 226 13.58 -0.92 0.45
N ILE A 227 13.23 -0.07 -0.52
CA ILE A 227 11.85 0.14 -0.98
C ILE A 227 11.31 -1.13 -1.66
N GLU A 228 12.09 -1.79 -2.52
CA GLU A 228 11.71 -3.05 -3.16
C GLU A 228 11.43 -4.17 -2.14
N LEU A 229 12.19 -4.20 -1.05
CA LEU A 229 11.94 -5.10 0.08
C LEU A 229 10.77 -4.64 0.96
N ASN A 230 10.15 -3.49 0.69
CA ASN A 230 9.15 -2.85 1.54
C ASN A 230 9.61 -2.76 3.00
N LEU A 231 10.83 -2.26 3.21
CA LEU A 231 11.39 -1.96 4.55
C LEU A 231 11.26 -0.49 4.90
N ILE A 232 11.31 0.37 3.89
CA ILE A 232 11.17 1.82 4.00
C ILE A 232 10.16 2.34 2.98
N ILE A 233 9.74 3.59 3.14
CA ILE A 233 9.05 4.37 2.11
C ILE A 233 9.73 5.72 1.90
N ASN A 234 9.53 6.27 0.71
CA ASN A 234 9.74 7.69 0.49
C ASN A 234 8.55 8.46 1.02
N VAL A 235 8.82 9.46 1.84
CA VAL A 235 7.81 10.32 2.45
C VAL A 235 7.89 11.70 1.81
N PRO A 236 6.76 12.27 1.35
CA PRO A 236 6.74 13.67 0.97
C PRO A 236 7.25 14.55 2.12
N PRO A 237 8.18 15.49 1.86
CA PRO A 237 8.68 16.36 2.92
C PRO A 237 7.58 17.27 3.48
N TRP A 238 6.56 17.56 2.67
CA TRP A 238 5.40 18.35 3.05
C TRP A 238 4.36 17.45 3.75
N ARG A 239 4.02 17.81 4.99
CA ARG A 239 3.06 17.08 5.84
C ARG A 239 1.72 17.79 5.91
N ASP A 240 1.35 18.49 4.84
CA ASP A 240 0.03 19.10 4.73
C ASP A 240 -1.05 18.01 4.64
N GLU A 241 -2.07 18.09 5.47
CA GLU A 241 -3.11 17.04 5.61
C GLU A 241 -3.78 16.67 4.27
N TYR A 242 -3.97 17.65 3.37
CA TYR A 242 -4.63 17.41 2.07
C TYR A 242 -3.82 16.53 1.10
N LEU A 243 -2.53 16.31 1.39
CA LEU A 243 -1.65 15.41 0.62
C LEU A 243 -1.73 13.96 1.09
N TRP A 244 -2.50 13.66 2.14
CA TRP A 244 -2.55 12.35 2.77
C TRP A 244 -4.00 11.84 2.86
N VAL A 245 -4.17 10.52 2.83
CA VAL A 245 -5.52 9.92 2.95
C VAL A 245 -6.06 10.07 4.37
N ASP A 246 -5.15 10.09 5.34
CA ASP A 246 -5.39 10.29 6.76
C ASP A 246 -4.28 11.18 7.34
N GLN A 247 -4.11 11.22 8.66
CA GLN A 247 -3.09 12.05 9.30
C GLN A 247 -1.66 11.72 8.79
N PRO A 248 -0.88 12.74 8.39
CA PRO A 248 0.51 12.54 7.98
C PRO A 248 1.39 12.10 9.16
N PRO A 249 2.53 11.43 8.90
CA PRO A 249 3.54 11.22 9.92
C PRO A 249 4.12 12.56 10.41
N PRO A 250 4.70 12.62 11.63
CA PRO A 250 5.46 13.78 12.08
C PRO A 250 6.63 14.08 11.13
N GLU A 251 7.05 15.35 11.02
CA GLU A 251 8.14 15.76 10.13
C GLU A 251 9.44 14.96 10.36
N LYS A 252 9.77 14.69 11.63
CA LYS A 252 10.86 13.82 12.05
C LYS A 252 10.53 13.19 13.40
N ASP A 253 10.81 11.89 13.51
CA ASP A 253 10.74 11.13 14.77
C ASP A 253 11.74 9.96 14.66
N GLU A 254 12.95 10.16 15.19
CA GLU A 254 14.02 9.16 15.12
C GLU A 254 13.67 7.91 15.95
N GLU A 255 12.88 8.03 17.02
CA GLU A 255 12.47 6.86 17.81
C GLU A 255 11.59 5.94 16.98
N LEU A 256 10.65 6.50 16.21
CA LEU A 256 9.79 5.76 15.30
C LEU A 256 10.45 5.42 13.95
N GLY A 257 11.65 5.93 13.68
CA GLY A 257 12.37 5.73 12.43
C GLY A 257 11.80 6.54 11.27
N ILE A 258 11.35 7.76 11.54
CA ILE A 258 10.76 8.70 10.59
C ILE A 258 11.74 9.85 10.37
N GLY A 259 12.27 9.94 9.16
CA GLY A 259 13.01 11.09 8.67
C GLY A 259 12.10 12.09 7.96
N LYS A 260 12.72 13.16 7.45
CA LYS A 260 12.06 14.17 6.64
C LYS A 260 11.64 13.62 5.28
N TYR A 261 12.49 12.80 4.66
CA TYR A 261 12.30 12.26 3.30
C TYR A 261 12.10 10.75 3.26
N VAL A 262 12.61 10.03 4.26
CA VAL A 262 12.55 8.56 4.30
C VAL A 262 12.03 8.10 5.66
N ALA A 263 11.19 7.07 5.68
CA ALA A 263 10.75 6.44 6.92
C ALA A 263 10.81 4.92 6.84
N TRP A 264 11.17 4.28 7.95
CA TRP A 264 11.01 2.84 8.14
C TRP A 264 9.53 2.49 8.25
N GLN A 265 9.09 1.40 7.61
CA GLN A 265 7.69 0.93 7.66
C GLN A 265 7.17 0.76 9.10
N SER A 266 8.06 0.37 10.02
CA SER A 266 7.87 0.43 11.47
C SER A 266 9.22 0.33 12.18
N PRO A 267 9.28 0.65 13.49
CA PRO A 267 10.46 0.41 14.32
C PRO A 267 10.92 -1.06 14.31
N LEU A 268 9.99 -2.02 14.23
CA LEU A 268 10.32 -3.45 14.07
C LEU A 268 11.02 -3.77 12.75
N HIS A 269 10.70 -3.09 11.64
CA HIS A 269 11.43 -3.30 10.37
C HIS A 269 12.87 -2.80 10.49
N ARG A 270 13.08 -1.64 11.10
CA ARG A 270 14.42 -1.10 11.40
C ARG A 270 15.22 -2.06 12.28
N GLU A 271 14.60 -2.57 13.33
CA GLU A 271 15.24 -3.51 14.26
C GLU A 271 15.58 -4.85 13.59
N ALA A 272 14.71 -5.34 12.70
CA ALA A 272 14.99 -6.54 11.91
C ALA A 272 16.25 -6.37 11.03
N VAL A 273 16.46 -5.18 10.46
CA VAL A 273 17.69 -4.86 9.70
C VAL A 273 18.91 -4.77 10.62
N ARG A 274 18.79 -4.11 11.79
CA ARG A 274 19.85 -4.03 12.80
C ARG A 274 20.32 -5.44 13.22
N ARG A 275 19.38 -6.33 13.53
CA ARG A 275 19.63 -7.76 13.83
C ARG A 275 20.33 -8.48 12.68
N ALA A 276 19.87 -8.29 11.45
CA ALA A 276 20.46 -8.94 10.28
C ALA A 276 21.88 -8.45 9.96
N LEU A 277 22.29 -7.28 10.46
CA LEU A 277 23.66 -6.77 10.43
C LEU A 277 24.54 -7.33 11.57
N GLY A 278 24.00 -8.15 12.46
CA GLY A 278 24.71 -8.66 13.63
C GLY A 278 25.01 -7.60 14.68
N MET A 279 24.27 -6.48 14.65
CA MET A 279 24.39 -5.43 15.66
C MET A 279 23.54 -5.80 16.89
N PRO A 280 23.99 -5.45 18.11
CA PRO A 280 23.16 -5.60 19.30
C PRO A 280 21.93 -4.69 19.19
N GLY A 281 20.79 -5.18 19.69
CA GLY A 281 19.54 -4.44 19.83
C GLY A 281 19.36 -3.83 21.21
#